data_AF-A0A8J7JPQ7-F1
#
_entry.id   AF-A0A8J7JPQ7-F1
#
_cell.length_a   1.000
_cell.length_b   1.000
_cell.length_c   1.000
_cell.angle_alpha   90.00
_cell.angle_beta   90.00
_cell.angle_gamma   90.00
#
_symmetry.space_group_name_H-M   'P 1'
#
loop_
_entity.id
_entity.type
_entity.pdbx_description
1 polymer ?
#
loop_
_entity_poly.entity_id
_entity_poly.type
_entity_poly.pdbx_seq_one_letter_code
_entity_poly.pdbx_strand_id
1 'polypeptide(L)'
;MSVDRAGNRIGQAKFISIRSNSSTRQEDWIGGADRKDFYGIRLTNRSSLTLSLKGLKANADLLLHDRQGNVLQTSNRPGTKSETINQTLEAGTYFVQIRAGARQETSYKLNLFATSVQSGISQSSPRFQGSITTNSPSSTATPLTFSPVPLSTNTPSTPSASPEPFPSSMPATTVSDVKTADAPVSTSPTPGAIAPAPTSATTLFGNPKPGSSSTSLIPDWFDRNIQDAELKAIARSRFADNRLDRTDVVDILRNAKDGSKIDKTELTDLRTLVNSASYLQIPDYVRVLADKVVNGNVANEHYKGDRLGNLVADSLDTHMEKLIDKWFLGGDRPATSYTYRSTSGALFQNGIDYRDVAQGTLGDCYFLVGLTTTAFRSPEMIKNMFIDNGDNTYTVRLYNQGVADYVTVDRYLPTNSAGQFVYAQGRGTSYSSTSNELWVALAEKAYAQLNESKWIGQDGTNSYNGIEIGHSAVALTQITARNAVYNELTTASTDSKAIQAFNSGQLITFGTKGEGQIASNLVPGHSYALVDYNSSTRTFTLFNPWGVDGGYYKSTYAPGFVKLTWSEITANFNEQVYTTA
;
A
#
# COMPACT_ATOMS: atom_id res chain seq x y z
N MET A 1 -11.09 -29.68 -23.85
CA MET A 1 -10.62 -28.29 -23.88
C MET A 1 -9.49 -28.17 -22.88
N SER A 2 -8.30 -27.79 -23.35
CA SER A 2 -7.18 -27.46 -22.46
C SER A 2 -7.61 -26.28 -21.60
N VAL A 3 -7.32 -26.31 -20.29
CA VAL A 3 -7.63 -25.20 -19.39
C VAL A 3 -6.61 -24.10 -19.67
N ASP A 4 -7.03 -22.97 -20.21
CA ASP A 4 -6.25 -21.73 -20.27
C ASP A 4 -6.02 -21.25 -18.82
N ARG A 5 -4.75 -21.11 -18.44
CA ARG A 5 -4.35 -20.63 -17.12
C ARG A 5 -3.54 -19.34 -17.20
N ALA A 6 -3.32 -18.75 -18.37
CA ALA A 6 -2.42 -17.61 -18.54
C ALA A 6 -3.00 -16.58 -19.53
N GLY A 7 -3.14 -15.33 -19.09
CA GLY A 7 -3.80 -14.31 -19.91
C GLY A 7 -3.02 -13.90 -21.17
N ASN A 8 -3.76 -13.39 -22.16
CA ASN A 8 -3.25 -12.98 -23.49
C ASN A 8 -2.54 -11.63 -23.54
N ARG A 9 -2.41 -10.94 -22.40
CA ARG A 9 -1.79 -9.62 -22.25
C ARG A 9 -1.03 -9.53 -20.93
N ILE A 10 -0.03 -8.65 -20.86
CA ILE A 10 0.78 -8.43 -19.65
C ILE A 10 -0.07 -8.15 -18.40
N GLY A 11 -1.12 -7.32 -18.52
CA GLY A 11 -2.03 -7.02 -17.39
C GLY A 11 -2.91 -8.19 -16.92
N GLN A 12 -2.91 -9.30 -17.65
CA GLN A 12 -3.61 -10.55 -17.31
C GLN A 12 -2.61 -11.70 -17.06
N ALA A 13 -1.32 -11.38 -16.95
CA ALA A 13 -0.28 -12.39 -16.82
C ALA A 13 -0.46 -13.19 -15.53
N LYS A 14 -0.29 -14.51 -15.62
CA LYS A 14 -0.26 -15.36 -14.43
C LYS A 14 1.09 -15.19 -13.72
N PHE A 15 1.08 -14.71 -12.49
CA PHE A 15 2.31 -14.57 -11.72
C PHE A 15 2.80 -15.92 -11.20
N ILE A 16 4.08 -16.20 -11.44
CA ILE A 16 4.77 -17.39 -10.96
C ILE A 16 5.70 -16.98 -9.83
N SER A 17 5.45 -17.54 -8.64
CA SER A 17 6.37 -17.43 -7.52
C SER A 17 7.63 -18.25 -7.81
N ILE A 18 8.77 -17.57 -7.99
CA ILE A 18 10.10 -18.20 -8.08
C ILE A 18 10.92 -17.80 -6.86
N ARG A 19 11.43 -18.79 -6.12
CA ARG A 19 12.40 -18.56 -5.04
C ARG A 19 13.81 -18.62 -5.63
N SER A 20 14.78 -17.90 -5.05
CA SER A 20 16.19 -18.05 -5.45
C SER A 20 16.61 -19.52 -5.36
N ASN A 21 17.29 -20.02 -6.39
CA ASN A 21 17.75 -21.42 -6.54
C ASN A 21 16.62 -22.46 -6.62
N SER A 22 15.44 -22.07 -7.10
CA SER A 22 14.31 -23.00 -7.31
C SER A 22 13.94 -23.13 -8.79
N SER A 23 13.45 -24.31 -9.16
CA SER A 23 12.83 -24.55 -10.48
C SER A 23 11.32 -24.64 -10.33
N THR A 24 10.59 -24.06 -11.27
CA THR A 24 9.13 -24.15 -11.33
C THR A 24 8.69 -24.42 -12.77
N ARG A 25 7.55 -25.09 -12.91
CA ARG A 25 7.08 -25.61 -14.18
C ARG A 25 5.61 -25.29 -14.40
N GLN A 26 5.30 -24.74 -15.55
CA GLN A 26 3.92 -24.46 -16.00
C GLN A 26 3.61 -25.30 -17.23
N GLU A 27 2.35 -25.75 -17.33
CA GLU A 27 1.81 -26.43 -18.51
C GLU A 27 0.57 -25.69 -18.96
N ASP A 28 0.54 -25.33 -20.23
CA ASP A 28 -0.59 -24.67 -20.87
C ASP A 28 -0.63 -24.94 -22.37
N TRP A 29 -1.51 -24.25 -23.09
CA TRP A 29 -1.72 -24.38 -24.52
C TRP A 29 -1.92 -23.02 -25.19
N ILE A 30 -1.34 -22.86 -26.39
CA ILE A 30 -1.59 -21.72 -27.27
C ILE A 30 -2.11 -22.19 -28.63
N GLY A 31 -2.96 -21.39 -29.27
CA GLY A 31 -3.52 -21.67 -30.60
C GLY A 31 -4.40 -20.56 -31.15
N GLY A 32 -5.38 -20.88 -32.00
CA GLY A 32 -6.12 -19.88 -32.78
C GLY A 32 -6.94 -18.89 -31.93
N ALA A 33 -7.61 -19.39 -30.89
CA ALA A 33 -8.41 -18.59 -29.95
C ALA A 33 -7.57 -17.96 -28.82
N ASP A 34 -6.39 -18.53 -28.56
CA ASP A 34 -5.52 -18.19 -27.44
C ASP A 34 -4.07 -18.06 -27.94
N ARG A 35 -3.75 -16.90 -28.51
CA ARG A 35 -2.55 -16.77 -29.35
C ARG A 35 -1.29 -16.49 -28.54
N LYS A 36 -1.45 -16.11 -27.27
CA LYS A 36 -0.37 -15.68 -26.40
C LYS A 36 -0.66 -16.04 -24.96
N ASP A 37 0.37 -16.50 -24.27
CA ASP A 37 0.34 -16.63 -22.82
C ASP A 37 1.37 -15.71 -22.21
N PHE A 38 0.96 -14.97 -21.18
CA PHE A 38 1.87 -14.16 -20.38
C PHE A 38 2.00 -14.71 -18.96
N TYR A 39 3.26 -14.84 -18.52
CA TYR A 39 3.61 -15.15 -17.14
C TYR A 39 4.42 -14.03 -16.52
N GLY A 40 4.02 -13.58 -15.34
CA GLY A 40 4.78 -12.61 -14.56
C GLY A 40 5.78 -13.30 -13.63
N ILE A 41 7.01 -12.80 -13.56
CA ILE A 41 8.04 -13.28 -12.64
C ILE A 41 8.58 -12.10 -11.86
N ARG A 42 8.71 -12.25 -10.54
CA ARG A 42 9.36 -11.25 -9.68
C ARG A 42 10.68 -11.79 -9.15
N LEU A 43 11.78 -11.13 -9.53
CA LEU A 43 13.11 -11.39 -8.99
C LEU A 43 13.37 -10.39 -7.85
N THR A 44 13.71 -10.89 -6.67
CA THR A 44 14.01 -10.04 -5.50
C THR A 44 15.48 -9.64 -5.41
N ASN A 45 16.36 -10.34 -6.13
CA ASN A 45 17.79 -10.07 -6.23
C ASN A 45 18.23 -10.18 -7.70
N ARG A 46 19.37 -9.57 -8.04
CA ARG A 46 20.03 -9.82 -9.32
C ARG A 46 20.22 -11.33 -9.50
N SER A 47 19.68 -11.90 -10.58
CA SER A 47 19.62 -13.34 -10.77
C SER A 47 19.92 -13.75 -12.20
N SER A 48 20.58 -14.89 -12.38
CA SER A 48 20.67 -15.58 -13.65
C SER A 48 19.39 -16.38 -13.86
N LEU A 49 18.55 -15.95 -14.82
CA LEU A 49 17.28 -16.56 -15.18
C LEU A 49 17.46 -17.44 -16.42
N THR A 50 17.02 -18.70 -16.31
CA THR A 50 16.91 -19.66 -17.41
C THR A 50 15.45 -20.02 -17.64
N LEU A 51 14.97 -19.79 -18.85
CA LEU A 51 13.64 -20.14 -19.32
C LEU A 51 13.76 -21.23 -20.38
N SER A 52 12.96 -22.29 -20.31
CA SER A 52 12.95 -23.35 -21.31
C SER A 52 11.53 -23.79 -21.65
N LEU A 53 11.17 -23.64 -22.93
CA LEU A 53 9.89 -24.06 -23.48
C LEU A 53 10.05 -25.40 -24.19
N LYS A 54 9.40 -26.46 -23.68
CA LYS A 54 9.54 -27.83 -24.19
C LYS A 54 8.19 -28.47 -24.51
N GLY A 55 8.23 -29.60 -25.22
CA GLY A 55 7.04 -30.42 -25.50
C GLY A 55 6.14 -29.85 -26.61
N LEU A 56 6.70 -28.99 -27.46
CA LEU A 56 5.98 -28.37 -28.57
C LEU A 56 5.62 -29.41 -29.64
N LYS A 57 4.39 -29.33 -30.14
CA LYS A 57 3.87 -30.08 -31.29
C LYS A 57 3.73 -29.21 -32.54
N ALA A 58 3.83 -27.89 -32.38
CA ALA A 58 3.84 -26.88 -33.43
C ALA A 58 4.70 -25.68 -33.02
N ASN A 59 4.95 -24.76 -33.94
CA ASN A 59 5.85 -23.61 -33.70
C ASN A 59 5.31 -22.63 -32.66
N ALA A 60 6.13 -22.33 -31.66
CA ALA A 60 5.88 -21.30 -30.66
C ALA A 60 7.17 -20.55 -30.32
N ASP A 61 7.08 -19.24 -30.17
CA ASP A 61 8.20 -18.39 -29.78
C ASP A 61 8.15 -18.11 -28.28
N LEU A 62 9.33 -17.93 -27.68
CA LEU A 62 9.51 -17.51 -26.28
C LEU A 62 10.14 -16.12 -26.25
N LEU A 63 9.48 -15.17 -25.59
CA LEU A 63 9.97 -13.80 -25.43
C LEU A 63 10.03 -13.46 -23.94
N LEU A 64 11.06 -12.72 -23.57
CA LEU A 64 11.23 -12.14 -22.24
C LEU A 64 11.08 -10.62 -22.36
N HIS A 65 10.26 -10.04 -21.50
CA HIS A 65 9.97 -8.62 -21.45
C HIS A 65 10.36 -8.02 -20.10
N ASP A 66 10.70 -6.73 -20.11
CA ASP A 66 10.79 -5.93 -18.89
C ASP A 66 9.38 -5.56 -18.35
N ARG A 67 9.34 -4.78 -17.26
CA ARG A 67 8.09 -4.36 -16.61
C ARG A 67 7.23 -3.46 -17.51
N GLN A 68 7.86 -2.70 -18.41
CA GLN A 68 7.24 -1.76 -19.34
C GLN A 68 6.72 -2.48 -20.61
N GLY A 69 7.04 -3.76 -20.77
CA GLY A 69 6.62 -4.59 -21.90
C GLY A 69 7.60 -4.61 -23.07
N ASN A 70 8.76 -3.95 -22.95
CA ASN A 70 9.80 -4.01 -23.96
C ASN A 70 10.42 -5.40 -24.01
N VAL A 71 10.71 -5.90 -25.20
CA VAL A 71 11.33 -7.21 -25.38
C VAL A 71 12.82 -7.11 -25.02
N LEU A 72 13.23 -7.82 -23.98
CA LEU A 72 14.63 -7.98 -23.57
C LEU A 72 15.34 -9.07 -24.37
N GLN A 73 14.65 -10.17 -24.67
CA GLN A 73 15.22 -11.28 -25.42
C GLN A 73 14.12 -12.12 -26.09
N THR A 74 14.44 -12.72 -27.25
CA THR A 74 13.55 -13.62 -27.99
C THR A 74 14.29 -14.90 -28.37
N SER A 75 13.59 -16.03 -28.30
CA SER A 75 13.96 -17.31 -28.89
C SER A 75 12.82 -17.78 -29.79
N ASN A 76 13.12 -18.04 -31.06
CA ASN A 76 12.12 -18.28 -32.12
C ASN A 76 12.57 -19.41 -33.07
N ARG A 77 13.02 -20.55 -32.54
CA ARG A 77 13.51 -21.66 -33.35
C ARG A 77 12.35 -22.32 -34.09
N PRO A 78 12.46 -22.56 -35.41
CA PRO A 78 11.34 -23.05 -36.18
C PRO A 78 10.93 -24.48 -35.83
N GLY A 79 9.64 -24.78 -35.92
CA GLY A 79 9.05 -26.12 -35.82
C GLY A 79 8.77 -26.54 -34.39
N THR A 80 9.12 -27.77 -34.01
CA THR A 80 8.86 -28.32 -32.66
C THR A 80 10.09 -28.26 -31.73
N LYS A 81 11.11 -27.50 -32.13
CA LYS A 81 12.34 -27.35 -31.35
C LYS A 81 12.04 -26.62 -30.04
N SER A 82 12.78 -26.94 -28.99
CA SER A 82 12.62 -26.24 -27.70
C SER A 82 13.20 -24.83 -27.76
N GLU A 83 12.53 -23.87 -27.14
CA GLU A 83 13.03 -22.51 -26.96
C GLU A 83 13.79 -22.38 -25.64
N THR A 84 14.81 -21.53 -25.60
CA THR A 84 15.57 -21.27 -24.37
C THR A 84 16.08 -19.84 -24.32
N ILE A 85 15.88 -19.18 -23.18
CA ILE A 85 16.43 -17.85 -22.87
C ILE A 85 17.25 -17.97 -21.59
N ASN A 86 18.49 -17.50 -21.64
CA ASN A 86 19.37 -17.36 -20.48
C ASN A 86 19.74 -15.88 -20.36
N GLN A 87 19.35 -15.23 -19.27
CA GLN A 87 19.59 -13.82 -19.07
C GLN A 87 19.90 -13.51 -17.61
N THR A 88 20.88 -12.65 -17.37
CA THR A 88 21.11 -12.08 -16.03
C THR A 88 20.29 -10.81 -15.90
N LEU A 89 19.41 -10.78 -14.91
CA LEU A 89 18.45 -9.71 -14.70
C LEU A 89 18.63 -9.11 -13.32
N GLU A 90 18.45 -7.80 -13.20
CA GLU A 90 18.35 -7.13 -11.90
C GLU A 90 17.09 -7.55 -11.16
N ALA A 91 17.04 -7.26 -9.86
CA ALA A 91 15.80 -7.36 -9.10
C ALA A 91 14.71 -6.52 -9.77
N GLY A 92 13.53 -7.09 -9.97
CA GLY A 92 12.48 -6.49 -10.78
C GLY A 92 11.38 -7.45 -11.17
N THR A 93 10.37 -6.94 -11.88
CA THR A 93 9.30 -7.75 -12.47
C THR A 93 9.53 -7.87 -13.97
N TYR A 94 9.43 -9.09 -14.48
CA TYR A 94 9.62 -9.42 -15.88
C TYR A 94 8.46 -10.27 -16.36
N PHE A 95 8.17 -10.21 -17.66
CA PHE A 95 7.10 -10.99 -18.26
C PHE A 95 7.64 -11.95 -19.30
N VAL A 96 7.22 -13.21 -19.21
CA VAL A 96 7.50 -14.23 -20.21
C VAL A 96 6.28 -14.35 -21.09
N GLN A 97 6.47 -14.06 -22.37
CA GLN A 97 5.45 -14.25 -23.38
C GLN A 97 5.75 -15.53 -24.18
N ILE A 98 4.75 -16.38 -24.32
CA ILE A 98 4.77 -17.50 -25.26
C ILE A 98 3.80 -17.14 -26.39
N ARG A 99 4.21 -17.26 -27.64
CA ARG A 99 3.41 -16.82 -28.78
C ARG A 99 3.32 -17.90 -29.85
N ALA A 100 2.10 -18.21 -30.28
CA ALA A 100 1.89 -19.15 -31.38
C ALA A 100 2.33 -18.57 -32.74
N GLY A 101 2.95 -19.41 -33.56
CA GLY A 101 3.15 -19.13 -34.98
C GLY A 101 1.82 -18.96 -35.73
N ALA A 102 1.83 -18.31 -36.89
CA ALA A 102 0.61 -18.09 -37.66
C ALA A 102 -0.07 -19.43 -38.03
N ARG A 103 -1.32 -19.63 -37.58
CA ARG A 103 -2.13 -20.86 -37.75
C ARG A 103 -1.55 -22.11 -37.09
N GLN A 104 -0.76 -21.95 -36.03
CA GLN A 104 -0.17 -23.06 -35.26
C GLN A 104 -0.86 -23.19 -33.90
N GLU A 105 -0.98 -24.42 -33.41
CA GLU A 105 -1.54 -24.72 -32.09
C GLU A 105 -0.68 -25.76 -31.38
N THR A 106 -0.33 -25.52 -30.12
CA THR A 106 0.53 -26.42 -29.36
C THR A 106 0.33 -26.29 -27.86
N SER A 107 0.32 -27.44 -27.19
CA SER A 107 0.59 -27.50 -25.75
C SER A 107 2.07 -27.27 -25.49
N TYR A 108 2.43 -26.77 -24.32
CA TYR A 108 3.82 -26.59 -23.94
C TYR A 108 4.08 -26.84 -22.46
N LYS A 109 5.37 -26.92 -22.14
CA LYS A 109 5.90 -27.10 -20.79
C LYS A 109 6.96 -26.02 -20.57
N LEU A 110 6.61 -24.94 -19.87
CA LEU A 110 7.52 -23.85 -19.53
C LEU A 110 8.23 -24.17 -18.22
N ASN A 111 9.55 -24.28 -18.25
CA ASN A 111 10.40 -24.46 -17.08
C ASN A 111 11.15 -23.16 -16.82
N LEU A 112 11.17 -22.72 -15.57
CA LEU A 112 11.84 -21.52 -15.13
C LEU A 112 12.78 -21.87 -13.98
N PHE A 113 14.02 -21.37 -14.06
CA PHE A 113 15.02 -21.53 -13.01
C PHE A 113 15.75 -20.20 -12.82
N ALA A 114 15.87 -19.74 -11.57
CA ALA A 114 16.58 -18.51 -11.24
C ALA A 114 17.59 -18.76 -10.13
N THR A 115 18.84 -18.38 -10.36
CA THR A 115 19.92 -18.41 -9.36
C THR A 115 20.32 -17.00 -9.02
N SER A 116 20.23 -16.62 -7.74
CA SER A 116 20.68 -15.30 -7.29
C SER A 116 22.19 -15.18 -7.49
N VAL A 117 22.62 -14.12 -8.17
CA VAL A 117 24.02 -13.77 -8.32
C VAL A 117 24.32 -12.79 -7.20
N GLN A 118 25.04 -13.25 -6.16
CA GLN A 118 25.54 -12.33 -5.14
C GLN A 118 26.51 -11.35 -5.81
N SER A 119 26.40 -10.05 -5.49
CA SER A 119 27.44 -9.07 -5.80
C SER A 119 28.70 -9.48 -5.05
N GLY A 120 29.54 -10.28 -5.71
CA GLY A 120 30.82 -10.69 -5.19
C GLY A 120 31.72 -9.47 -5.05
N ILE A 121 31.96 -9.06 -3.80
CA ILE A 121 33.30 -8.68 -3.41
C ILE A 121 34.14 -9.93 -3.71
N SER A 122 34.94 -9.85 -4.76
CA SER A 122 35.92 -10.89 -5.10
C SER A 122 36.86 -11.05 -3.91
N GLN A 123 36.76 -12.17 -3.19
CA GLN A 123 37.91 -12.71 -2.49
C GLN A 123 38.92 -13.18 -3.55
N SER A 124 39.68 -12.24 -4.07
CA SER A 124 40.98 -12.49 -4.68
C SER A 124 41.99 -11.77 -3.82
N SER A 125 42.62 -12.52 -2.91
CA SER A 125 43.83 -12.10 -2.21
C SER A 125 44.85 -11.58 -3.24
N PRO A 126 45.35 -10.34 -3.11
CA PRO A 126 46.61 -10.00 -3.74
C PRO A 126 47.69 -10.79 -2.98
N ARG A 127 48.26 -11.80 -3.65
CA ARG A 127 49.57 -12.33 -3.26
C ARG A 127 50.56 -11.18 -3.34
N PHE A 128 50.93 -10.61 -2.20
CA PHE A 128 52.15 -9.85 -2.08
C PHE A 128 53.27 -10.85 -1.73
N GLN A 129 54.05 -11.24 -2.74
CA GLN A 129 55.38 -11.82 -2.53
C GLN A 129 56.34 -10.66 -2.28
N GLY A 130 56.89 -10.60 -1.07
CA GLY A 130 57.90 -9.62 -0.69
C GLY A 130 58.46 -9.94 0.70
N SER A 131 59.49 -10.77 0.72
CA SER A 131 60.26 -11.26 1.88
C SER A 131 60.85 -10.14 2.73
N ILE A 132 60.63 -10.15 4.06
CA ILE A 132 61.58 -9.63 5.06
C ILE A 132 61.62 -10.56 6.27
N THR A 133 62.84 -10.85 6.70
CA THR A 133 63.34 -11.87 7.62
C THR A 133 63.29 -11.47 9.11
N THR A 134 63.02 -12.48 9.95
CA THR A 134 63.63 -12.80 11.27
C THR A 134 63.67 -11.77 12.41
N ASN A 135 62.97 -12.09 13.50
CA ASN A 135 63.48 -12.37 14.88
C ASN A 135 62.57 -11.81 15.99
N SER A 136 62.06 -12.71 16.84
CA SER A 136 61.67 -12.40 18.24
C SER A 136 62.93 -12.29 19.12
N PRO A 137 62.91 -11.68 20.33
CA PRO A 137 62.32 -12.37 21.50
C PRO A 137 61.75 -11.50 22.66
N SER A 138 60.94 -12.18 23.51
CA SER A 138 60.69 -11.97 24.97
C SER A 138 60.00 -10.66 25.43
N SER A 139 59.19 -10.56 26.49
CA SER A 139 58.95 -11.41 27.67
C SER A 139 57.58 -11.11 28.32
N THR A 140 57.06 -12.12 29.02
CA THR A 140 55.96 -12.23 30.00
C THR A 140 55.67 -11.06 30.97
N ALA A 141 54.38 -10.83 31.29
CA ALA A 141 53.85 -10.64 32.67
C ALA A 141 52.30 -10.65 32.75
N THR A 142 51.77 -11.67 33.44
CA THR A 142 50.65 -11.75 34.44
C THR A 142 49.27 -11.07 34.24
N PRO A 143 48.14 -11.77 34.52
CA PRO A 143 46.78 -11.21 34.47
C PRO A 143 46.29 -10.65 35.81
N LEU A 144 45.42 -9.64 35.79
CA LEU A 144 44.65 -9.17 36.96
C LEU A 144 43.14 -9.30 36.72
N THR A 145 42.53 -10.07 37.60
CA THR A 145 41.10 -10.22 37.85
C THR A 145 40.53 -9.02 38.61
N PHE A 146 39.31 -8.59 38.32
CA PHE A 146 38.52 -7.74 39.20
C PHE A 146 37.16 -8.37 39.51
N SER A 147 36.89 -8.49 40.81
CA SER A 147 35.60 -8.86 41.42
C SER A 147 34.69 -7.63 41.65
N PRO A 148 33.37 -7.82 41.82
CA PRO A 148 32.37 -6.75 41.83
C PRO A 148 32.09 -6.19 43.24
N VAL A 149 31.72 -4.91 43.34
CA VAL A 149 31.21 -4.25 44.57
C VAL A 149 30.24 -3.10 44.18
N PRO A 150 29.35 -2.58 45.06
CA PRO A 150 28.00 -3.08 45.31
C PRO A 150 26.90 -2.02 45.07
N LEU A 151 25.65 -2.43 45.28
CA LEU A 151 24.40 -1.66 45.23
C LEU A 151 24.39 -0.48 46.22
N SER A 152 23.96 0.71 45.77
CA SER A 152 23.59 1.84 46.63
C SER A 152 22.15 2.27 46.36
N THR A 153 21.38 2.34 47.45
CA THR A 153 19.98 2.70 47.53
C THR A 153 19.80 4.22 47.41
N ASN A 154 18.98 4.68 46.46
CA ASN A 154 18.37 6.00 46.52
C ASN A 154 16.91 5.90 46.08
N THR A 155 16.02 6.26 47.00
CA THR A 155 14.57 6.40 46.85
C THR A 155 14.22 7.60 45.96
N PRO A 156 13.30 7.46 44.98
CA PRO A 156 12.64 8.59 44.35
C PRO A 156 11.26 8.86 44.99
N SER A 157 11.05 10.12 45.30
CA SER A 157 9.76 10.74 45.63
C SER A 157 8.79 10.67 44.44
N THR A 158 7.52 10.50 44.77
CA THR A 158 6.35 10.43 43.88
C THR A 158 6.06 11.76 43.16
N PRO A 159 5.54 11.67 41.93
CA PRO A 159 4.46 12.54 41.49
C PRO A 159 3.19 11.71 41.24
N SER A 160 2.15 12.07 41.99
CA SER A 160 0.77 11.63 41.85
C SER A 160 0.16 12.23 40.58
N ALA A 161 -0.36 11.39 39.69
CA ALA A 161 -1.38 11.78 38.71
C ALA A 161 -2.25 10.54 38.43
N SER A 162 -3.35 10.44 39.16
CA SER A 162 -4.44 9.49 38.91
C SER A 162 -5.13 9.82 37.59
N PRO A 163 -5.46 8.85 36.73
CA PRO A 163 -6.45 9.07 35.67
C PRO A 163 -7.86 9.07 36.29
N GLU A 164 -8.62 10.13 36.04
CA GLU A 164 -10.04 10.25 36.43
C GLU A 164 -10.93 9.23 35.68
N PRO A 165 -12.08 8.83 36.28
CA PRO A 165 -12.96 7.83 35.71
C PRO A 165 -13.81 8.36 34.54
N PHE A 166 -13.96 7.54 33.51
CA PHE A 166 -14.82 7.80 32.35
C PHE A 166 -16.31 7.90 32.76
N PRO A 167 -17.04 8.94 32.34
CA PRO A 167 -18.48 8.99 32.52
C PRO A 167 -19.21 8.04 31.56
N SER A 168 -20.06 7.20 32.15
CA SER A 168 -20.99 6.29 31.50
C SER A 168 -22.15 7.05 30.85
N SER A 169 -22.66 6.47 29.75
CA SER A 169 -23.95 6.68 29.08
C SER A 169 -23.95 7.53 27.81
N MET A 170 -24.35 6.88 26.71
CA MET A 170 -24.91 7.49 25.51
C MET A 170 -26.16 6.69 25.11
N PRO A 171 -27.23 7.37 24.64
CA PRO A 171 -28.44 6.75 24.16
C PRO A 171 -28.28 6.24 22.71
N ALA A 172 -28.97 5.14 22.41
CA ALA A 172 -29.08 4.57 21.08
C ALA A 172 -29.83 5.53 20.12
N THR A 173 -29.30 5.72 18.91
CA THR A 173 -30.10 6.23 17.79
C THR A 173 -29.94 5.32 16.58
N THR A 174 -31.08 4.77 16.18
CA THR A 174 -31.32 3.89 15.04
C THR A 174 -31.41 4.72 13.75
N VAL A 175 -30.68 4.33 12.70
CA VAL A 175 -30.86 4.87 11.35
C VAL A 175 -31.94 4.05 10.65
N SER A 176 -33.03 4.70 10.26
CA SER A 176 -34.07 4.15 9.38
C SER A 176 -34.24 5.03 8.14
N ASP A 177 -34.41 4.35 7.01
CA ASP A 177 -35.14 4.72 5.80
C ASP A 177 -34.50 5.61 4.72
N VAL A 178 -34.05 4.89 3.68
CA VAL A 178 -33.94 5.29 2.28
C VAL A 178 -35.34 5.56 1.70
N LYS A 179 -35.49 6.65 0.95
CA LYS A 179 -36.63 6.83 0.04
C LYS A 179 -36.18 7.38 -1.30
N THR A 180 -36.50 6.62 -2.35
CA THR A 180 -36.35 6.90 -3.78
C THR A 180 -37.31 7.98 -4.26
N ALA A 181 -36.92 8.76 -5.26
CA ALA A 181 -37.86 9.50 -6.11
C ALA A 181 -37.31 9.68 -7.54
N ASP A 182 -38.19 9.42 -8.50
CA ASP A 182 -38.04 9.36 -9.96
C ASP A 182 -37.82 10.71 -10.68
N ALA A 183 -37.40 10.57 -11.94
CA ALA A 183 -37.19 11.58 -12.98
C ALA A 183 -38.46 12.39 -13.38
N PRO A 184 -38.30 13.40 -14.27
CA PRO A 184 -38.81 13.18 -15.63
C PRO A 184 -38.00 13.78 -16.80
N VAL A 185 -38.40 13.28 -17.98
CA VAL A 185 -37.96 13.43 -19.38
C VAL A 185 -38.30 14.79 -20.02
N SER A 186 -37.52 15.25 -21.02
CA SER A 186 -38.01 15.93 -22.26
C SER A 186 -36.91 16.09 -23.34
N THR A 187 -36.96 15.33 -24.44
CA THR A 187 -37.31 15.67 -25.85
C THR A 187 -36.21 16.23 -26.78
N SER A 188 -35.90 15.48 -27.84
CA SER A 188 -35.19 15.89 -29.08
C SER A 188 -36.08 16.69 -30.05
N PRO A 189 -35.46 17.25 -31.13
CA PRO A 189 -35.93 16.91 -32.48
C PRO A 189 -34.81 16.60 -33.51
N THR A 190 -35.18 15.88 -34.57
CA THR A 190 -34.45 15.57 -35.84
C THR A 190 -35.37 16.03 -37.01
N PRO A 191 -35.10 15.86 -38.33
CA PRO A 191 -33.86 15.53 -39.09
C PRO A 191 -33.68 16.29 -40.44
N GLY A 192 -32.56 16.03 -41.14
CA GLY A 192 -32.41 16.09 -42.61
C GLY A 192 -31.05 16.65 -43.06
N ALA A 193 -30.38 16.23 -44.14
CA ALA A 193 -30.52 15.14 -45.10
C ALA A 193 -29.18 15.03 -45.89
N ILE A 194 -28.73 13.79 -46.16
CA ILE A 194 -28.11 13.24 -47.38
C ILE A 194 -26.78 13.86 -47.96
N ALA A 195 -25.81 12.95 -48.18
CA ALA A 195 -24.46 13.05 -48.76
C ALA A 195 -24.46 13.41 -50.30
N PRO A 196 -23.34 13.55 -51.05
CA PRO A 196 -22.16 12.65 -51.07
C PRO A 196 -20.76 13.29 -51.34
N ALA A 197 -19.72 12.47 -51.16
CA ALA A 197 -18.41 12.56 -51.83
C ALA A 197 -18.31 11.35 -52.82
N PRO A 198 -17.27 11.16 -53.67
CA PRO A 198 -16.06 11.95 -53.93
C PRO A 198 -15.74 12.15 -55.44
N THR A 199 -14.72 12.94 -55.79
CA THR A 199 -14.04 12.84 -57.10
C THR A 199 -12.54 13.10 -56.98
N SER A 200 -11.77 12.13 -57.47
CA SER A 200 -10.32 12.20 -57.70
C SER A 200 -10.00 13.03 -58.94
N ALA A 201 -8.91 13.79 -58.91
CA ALA A 201 -8.21 14.25 -60.10
C ALA A 201 -6.70 14.33 -59.85
N THR A 202 -5.94 13.64 -60.70
CA THR A 202 -4.48 13.61 -60.78
C THR A 202 -4.02 14.56 -61.88
N THR A 203 -3.05 15.44 -61.60
CA THR A 203 -2.05 16.09 -62.50
C THR A 203 -1.38 17.21 -61.68
N LEU A 204 -0.10 17.61 -61.78
CA LEU A 204 1.02 17.44 -62.71
C LEU A 204 2.29 17.92 -61.96
N PHE A 205 3.47 17.43 -62.37
CA PHE A 205 4.78 17.76 -61.80
C PHE A 205 5.17 19.24 -61.95
N GLY A 206 5.72 19.82 -60.87
CA GLY A 206 6.45 21.09 -60.88
C GLY A 206 7.20 21.30 -59.57
N ASN A 207 8.54 21.26 -59.61
CA ASN A 207 9.42 21.47 -58.44
C ASN A 207 9.25 22.88 -57.82
N PRO A 208 9.19 23.01 -56.49
CA PRO A 208 9.54 24.25 -55.81
C PRO A 208 10.88 24.16 -55.06
N LYS A 209 11.62 25.25 -55.22
CA LYS A 209 12.75 25.76 -54.43
C LYS A 209 12.37 25.91 -52.94
N PRO A 210 13.31 25.83 -51.97
CA PRO A 210 12.98 25.68 -50.55
C PRO A 210 12.40 26.97 -49.96
N GLY A 211 11.12 26.90 -49.58
CA GLY A 211 10.42 27.91 -48.78
C GLY A 211 9.90 27.24 -47.50
N SER A 212 9.94 27.99 -46.39
CA SER A 212 9.62 27.59 -45.03
C SER A 212 8.47 26.57 -44.89
N SER A 213 8.79 25.37 -44.42
CA SER A 213 7.80 24.39 -43.99
C SER A 213 7.18 24.84 -42.66
N SER A 214 6.09 25.60 -42.70
CA SER A 214 5.12 25.59 -41.61
C SER A 214 4.31 24.30 -41.71
N THR A 215 4.86 23.20 -41.20
CA THR A 215 4.05 22.00 -40.96
C THR A 215 2.97 22.36 -39.96
N SER A 216 1.73 22.48 -40.43
CA SER A 216 0.55 22.55 -39.57
C SER A 216 0.55 21.30 -38.69
N LEU A 217 0.96 21.47 -37.43
CA LEU A 217 0.90 20.43 -36.42
C LEU A 217 -0.56 20.06 -36.23
N ILE A 218 -0.90 18.79 -36.39
CA ILE A 218 -2.21 18.27 -36.00
C ILE A 218 -2.32 18.51 -34.48
N PRO A 219 -3.31 19.29 -34.00
CA PRO A 219 -3.43 19.56 -32.57
C PRO A 219 -3.53 18.28 -31.78
N ASP A 220 -2.63 18.10 -30.81
CA ASP A 220 -2.62 16.93 -29.94
C ASP A 220 -3.68 17.07 -28.84
N TRP A 221 -3.68 16.13 -27.89
CA TRP A 221 -4.63 16.19 -26.78
C TRP A 221 -4.44 17.46 -25.94
N PHE A 222 -3.20 17.87 -25.67
CA PHE A 222 -2.92 19.05 -24.85
C PHE A 222 -3.33 20.35 -25.57
N ASP A 223 -3.15 20.44 -26.89
CA ASP A 223 -3.59 21.60 -27.68
C ASP A 223 -5.10 21.82 -27.62
N ARG A 224 -5.87 20.72 -27.50
CA ARG A 224 -7.33 20.75 -27.50
C ARG A 224 -7.94 20.95 -26.12
N ASN A 225 -7.24 20.56 -25.06
CA ASN A 225 -7.82 20.46 -23.72
C ASN A 225 -7.19 21.40 -22.69
N ILE A 226 -5.97 21.89 -22.95
CA ILE A 226 -5.26 22.81 -22.05
C ILE A 226 -5.18 24.17 -22.73
N GLN A 227 -5.52 25.24 -22.02
CA GLN A 227 -5.56 26.61 -22.55
C GLN A 227 -4.28 27.36 -22.25
N ASP A 228 -3.82 27.28 -21.01
CA ASP A 228 -2.61 27.93 -20.54
C ASP A 228 -1.37 27.38 -21.27
N ALA A 229 -0.53 28.29 -21.74
CA ALA A 229 0.58 27.94 -22.63
C ALA A 229 1.74 27.28 -21.87
N GLU A 230 2.05 27.75 -20.67
CA GLU A 230 3.16 27.24 -19.86
C GLU A 230 2.79 25.86 -19.28
N LEU A 231 1.60 25.74 -18.71
CA LEU A 231 1.05 24.51 -18.16
C LEU A 231 0.90 23.43 -19.23
N LYS A 232 0.45 23.81 -20.44
CA LYS A 232 0.43 22.92 -21.60
C LYS A 232 1.81 22.41 -21.96
N ALA A 233 2.80 23.30 -22.04
CA ALA A 233 4.15 22.95 -22.41
C ALA A 233 4.77 21.97 -21.40
N ILE A 234 4.62 22.23 -20.09
CA ILE A 234 5.17 21.34 -19.07
C ILE A 234 4.41 20.02 -18.99
N ALA A 235 3.07 20.02 -19.00
CA ALA A 235 2.28 18.79 -18.93
C ALA A 235 2.55 17.87 -20.12
N ARG A 236 2.67 18.44 -21.32
CA ARG A 236 3.07 17.69 -22.53
C ARG A 236 4.47 17.12 -22.42
N SER A 237 5.42 17.90 -21.91
CA SER A 237 6.81 17.48 -21.73
C SER A 237 6.93 16.33 -20.73
N ARG A 238 6.22 16.40 -19.61
CA ARG A 238 6.21 15.36 -18.59
C ARG A 238 5.54 14.07 -19.08
N PHE A 239 4.51 14.18 -19.92
CA PHE A 239 3.85 13.04 -20.54
C PHE A 239 4.63 12.36 -21.68
N ALA A 240 5.91 12.69 -21.90
CA ALA A 240 6.70 12.14 -23.00
C ALA A 240 6.85 10.60 -22.96
N ASP A 241 6.73 9.99 -21.78
CA ASP A 241 6.74 8.55 -21.58
C ASP A 241 5.33 7.90 -21.64
N ASN A 242 4.32 8.70 -22.02
CA ASN A 242 2.90 8.36 -22.03
C ASN A 242 2.30 8.08 -20.64
N ARG A 243 2.88 8.67 -19.60
CA ARG A 243 2.38 8.61 -18.24
C ARG A 243 2.65 9.93 -17.53
N LEU A 244 1.80 10.28 -16.57
CA LEU A 244 2.09 11.33 -15.61
C LEU A 244 2.18 10.68 -14.23
N ASP A 245 3.38 10.43 -13.75
CA ASP A 245 3.60 9.84 -12.44
C ASP A 245 3.51 10.90 -11.31
N ARG A 246 3.82 10.50 -10.07
CA ARG A 246 3.75 11.41 -8.91
C ARG A 246 4.66 12.61 -9.07
N THR A 247 5.88 12.39 -9.55
CA THR A 247 6.88 13.45 -9.74
C THR A 247 6.39 14.43 -10.80
N ASP A 248 5.87 13.91 -11.90
CA ASP A 248 5.32 14.72 -12.99
C ASP A 248 4.16 15.59 -12.54
N VAL A 249 3.18 15.00 -11.84
CA VAL A 249 1.99 15.74 -11.38
C VAL A 249 2.36 16.80 -10.34
N VAL A 250 3.26 16.49 -9.40
CA VAL A 250 3.75 17.50 -8.46
C VAL A 250 4.49 18.62 -9.18
N ASP A 251 5.30 18.31 -10.19
CA ASP A 251 6.01 19.33 -10.97
C ASP A 251 5.03 20.19 -11.78
N ILE A 252 4.02 19.60 -12.42
CA ILE A 252 2.95 20.33 -13.09
C ILE A 252 2.23 21.28 -12.13
N LEU A 253 1.82 20.80 -10.94
CA LEU A 253 1.17 21.64 -9.93
C LEU A 253 2.06 22.81 -9.47
N ARG A 254 3.36 22.58 -9.33
CA ARG A 254 4.33 23.61 -8.94
C ARG A 254 4.66 24.60 -10.04
N ASN A 255 4.43 24.28 -11.31
CA ASN A 255 4.71 25.19 -12.42
C ASN A 255 3.44 25.85 -12.97
N ALA A 256 2.26 25.47 -12.50
CA ALA A 256 0.98 26.13 -12.78
C ALA A 256 0.81 27.47 -12.03
N LYS A 257 1.91 28.16 -11.71
CA LYS A 257 1.94 29.32 -10.82
C LYS A 257 2.65 30.51 -11.46
N ASP A 258 2.38 30.75 -12.74
CA ASP A 258 2.98 31.90 -13.39
C ASP A 258 2.54 33.20 -12.67
N GLY A 259 3.45 34.16 -12.52
CA GLY A 259 3.13 35.41 -11.81
C GLY A 259 2.76 35.32 -10.31
N SER A 260 3.16 34.24 -9.62
CA SER A 260 2.97 34.03 -8.15
C SER A 260 1.52 33.77 -7.70
N LYS A 261 0.60 33.53 -8.62
CA LYS A 261 -0.79 33.16 -8.33
C LYS A 261 -1.22 31.99 -9.20
N ILE A 262 -2.33 31.37 -8.82
CA ILE A 262 -3.03 30.39 -9.65
C ILE A 262 -4.24 31.10 -10.24
N ASP A 263 -4.22 31.40 -11.53
CA ASP A 263 -5.31 32.07 -12.21
C ASP A 263 -6.46 31.09 -12.55
N LYS A 264 -7.53 31.63 -13.12
CA LYS A 264 -8.72 30.84 -13.48
C LYS A 264 -8.45 29.81 -14.58
N THR A 265 -7.59 30.15 -15.53
CA THR A 265 -7.22 29.31 -16.67
C THR A 265 -6.39 28.13 -16.18
N GLU A 266 -5.33 28.39 -15.42
CA GLU A 266 -4.47 27.38 -14.81
C GLU A 266 -5.28 26.41 -13.95
N LEU A 267 -6.16 26.92 -13.08
CA LEU A 267 -7.02 26.07 -12.25
C LEU A 267 -7.97 25.20 -13.08
N THR A 268 -8.52 25.73 -14.18
CA THR A 268 -9.40 24.96 -15.09
C THR A 268 -8.63 23.85 -15.80
N ASP A 269 -7.41 24.14 -16.24
CA ASP A 269 -6.55 23.19 -16.93
C ASP A 269 -6.03 22.09 -16.00
N LEU A 270 -5.62 22.44 -14.78
CA LEU A 270 -5.26 21.48 -13.74
C LEU A 270 -6.40 20.48 -13.46
N ARG A 271 -7.64 20.99 -13.33
CA ARG A 271 -8.82 20.14 -13.17
C ARG A 271 -9.06 19.25 -14.40
N THR A 272 -8.79 19.76 -15.59
CA THR A 272 -8.89 18.99 -16.85
C THR A 272 -7.88 17.85 -16.90
N LEU A 273 -6.64 18.07 -16.45
CA LEU A 273 -5.62 17.03 -16.31
C LEU A 273 -6.07 15.93 -15.33
N VAL A 274 -6.53 16.31 -14.13
CA VAL A 274 -7.00 15.34 -13.12
C VAL A 274 -8.21 14.53 -13.60
N ASN A 275 -9.17 15.19 -14.25
CA ASN A 275 -10.35 14.52 -14.83
C ASN A 275 -9.99 13.58 -15.99
N SER A 276 -8.84 13.80 -16.63
CA SER A 276 -8.36 13.00 -17.77
C SER A 276 -7.32 11.95 -17.37
N ALA A 277 -7.21 11.65 -16.07
CA ALA A 277 -6.23 10.72 -15.51
C ALA A 277 -6.16 9.35 -16.20
N SER A 278 -7.30 8.80 -16.66
CA SER A 278 -7.30 7.53 -17.39
C SER A 278 -6.58 7.62 -18.74
N TYR A 279 -6.70 8.75 -19.45
CA TYR A 279 -6.02 8.97 -20.72
C TYR A 279 -4.52 9.25 -20.49
N LEU A 280 -4.23 10.07 -19.46
CA LEU A 280 -2.87 10.48 -19.10
C LEU A 280 -2.11 9.42 -18.27
N GLN A 281 -2.71 8.25 -18.07
CA GLN A 281 -2.19 7.16 -17.23
C GLN A 281 -1.72 7.61 -15.83
N ILE A 282 -2.37 8.63 -15.25
CA ILE A 282 -2.08 9.09 -13.89
C ILE A 282 -2.44 7.95 -12.92
N PRO A 283 -1.51 7.44 -12.10
CA PRO A 283 -1.85 6.40 -11.14
C PRO A 283 -2.89 6.90 -10.13
N ASP A 284 -3.78 5.99 -9.71
CA ASP A 284 -4.98 6.34 -8.95
C ASP A 284 -4.68 7.15 -7.68
N TYR A 285 -3.66 6.77 -6.91
CA TYR A 285 -3.27 7.52 -5.71
C TYR A 285 -2.81 8.95 -6.02
N VAL A 286 -2.11 9.18 -7.14
CA VAL A 286 -1.68 10.52 -7.57
C VAL A 286 -2.88 11.33 -8.02
N ARG A 287 -3.80 10.72 -8.76
CA ARG A 287 -5.06 11.36 -9.17
C ARG A 287 -5.87 11.80 -7.96
N VAL A 288 -6.05 10.93 -6.96
CA VAL A 288 -6.80 11.25 -5.74
C VAL A 288 -6.13 12.36 -4.93
N LEU A 289 -4.80 12.33 -4.77
CA LEU A 289 -4.09 13.40 -4.07
C LEU A 289 -4.16 14.73 -4.83
N ALA A 290 -4.02 14.71 -6.16
CA ALA A 290 -4.15 15.90 -6.99
C ALA A 290 -5.59 16.46 -6.97
N ASP A 291 -6.61 15.58 -6.97
CA ASP A 291 -8.02 15.96 -6.82
C ASP A 291 -8.25 16.77 -5.55
N LYS A 292 -7.69 16.32 -4.41
CA LYS A 292 -7.75 17.06 -3.14
C LYS A 292 -7.07 18.42 -3.19
N VAL A 293 -6.07 18.60 -4.05
CA VAL A 293 -5.41 19.89 -4.28
C VAL A 293 -6.28 20.81 -5.14
N VAL A 294 -6.76 20.34 -6.30
CA VAL A 294 -7.34 21.22 -7.35
C VAL A 294 -8.88 21.30 -7.34
N ASN A 295 -9.55 20.23 -6.93
CA ASN A 295 -11.00 20.17 -6.74
C ASN A 295 -11.40 20.40 -5.28
N GLY A 296 -10.44 20.23 -4.37
CA GLY A 296 -10.58 20.55 -2.95
C GLY A 296 -10.96 19.33 -2.10
N ASN A 297 -10.89 19.52 -0.79
CA ASN A 297 -11.24 18.52 0.20
C ASN A 297 -11.67 19.23 1.47
N VAL A 298 -12.57 18.63 2.26
CA VAL A 298 -12.98 19.18 3.56
C VAL A 298 -11.77 19.42 4.47
N ALA A 299 -10.78 18.53 4.44
CA ALA A 299 -9.57 18.66 5.23
C ALA A 299 -8.69 19.86 4.83
N ASN A 300 -8.91 20.49 3.68
CA ASN A 300 -8.16 21.69 3.31
C ASN A 300 -8.54 22.92 4.13
N GLU A 301 -9.61 22.86 4.94
CA GLU A 301 -9.98 23.97 5.83
C GLU A 301 -8.79 24.40 6.71
N HIS A 302 -7.95 23.44 7.11
CA HIS A 302 -6.76 23.67 7.92
C HIS A 302 -5.48 23.06 7.34
N TYR A 303 -4.35 23.65 7.72
CA TYR A 303 -3.00 23.12 7.54
C TYR A 303 -2.14 23.53 8.74
N LYS A 304 -1.65 22.54 9.49
CA LYS A 304 -0.88 22.71 10.73
C LYS A 304 -1.60 23.58 11.77
N GLY A 305 -2.93 23.44 11.84
CA GLY A 305 -3.81 24.20 12.74
C GLY A 305 -4.26 25.56 12.20
N ASP A 306 -3.54 26.13 11.22
CA ASP A 306 -3.92 27.41 10.61
C ASP A 306 -4.99 27.21 9.54
N ARG A 307 -5.87 28.21 9.37
CA ARG A 307 -6.86 28.22 8.28
C ARG A 307 -6.17 28.31 6.92
N LEU A 308 -6.53 27.43 5.99
CA LEU A 308 -5.98 27.40 4.63
C LEU A 308 -7.10 27.56 3.58
N GLY A 309 -8.06 26.65 3.56
CA GLY A 309 -9.12 26.57 2.56
C GLY A 309 -8.72 25.84 1.28
N ASN A 310 -9.70 25.60 0.41
CA ASN A 310 -9.49 25.00 -0.92
C ASN A 310 -8.80 25.97 -1.88
N LEU A 311 -8.12 25.42 -2.89
CA LEU A 311 -7.57 26.19 -3.99
C LEU A 311 -8.70 26.84 -4.81
N VAL A 312 -8.56 28.14 -5.07
CA VAL A 312 -9.49 28.93 -5.89
C VAL A 312 -8.69 29.79 -6.88
N ALA A 313 -9.36 30.35 -7.89
CA ALA A 313 -8.71 31.34 -8.75
C ALA A 313 -8.21 32.53 -7.90
N ASP A 314 -7.06 33.07 -8.29
CA ASP A 314 -6.29 34.07 -7.55
C ASP A 314 -5.67 33.60 -6.23
N SER A 315 -5.73 32.30 -5.90
CA SER A 315 -4.93 31.71 -4.81
C SER A 315 -3.44 32.01 -5.02
N LEU A 316 -2.72 32.31 -3.94
CA LEU A 316 -1.27 32.52 -4.00
C LEU A 316 -0.54 31.21 -4.29
N ASP A 317 0.64 31.32 -4.89
CA ASP A 317 1.59 30.21 -5.03
C ASP A 317 1.86 29.47 -3.70
N THR A 318 1.97 30.21 -2.60
CA THR A 318 2.15 29.65 -1.24
C THR A 318 0.95 28.82 -0.78
N HIS A 319 -0.26 29.08 -1.28
CA HIS A 319 -1.43 28.24 -1.02
C HIS A 319 -1.28 26.88 -1.71
N MET A 320 -0.90 26.89 -3.00
CA MET A 320 -0.60 25.67 -3.76
C MET A 320 0.48 24.84 -3.06
N GLU A 321 1.61 25.46 -2.67
CA GLU A 321 2.69 24.72 -1.99
C GLU A 321 2.25 24.11 -0.65
N LYS A 322 1.39 24.78 0.13
CA LYS A 322 0.83 24.21 1.36
C LYS A 322 -0.07 22.99 1.08
N LEU A 323 -0.88 23.03 0.02
CA LEU A 323 -1.70 21.89 -0.38
C LEU A 323 -0.85 20.73 -0.92
N ILE A 324 0.21 21.02 -1.66
CA ILE A 324 1.20 20.01 -2.08
C ILE A 324 1.87 19.40 -0.85
N ASP A 325 2.32 20.22 0.10
CA ASP A 325 2.94 19.72 1.34
C ASP A 325 1.98 18.85 2.16
N LYS A 326 0.71 19.25 2.27
CA LYS A 326 -0.35 18.47 2.92
C LYS A 326 -0.55 17.11 2.25
N TRP A 327 -0.85 17.10 0.94
CA TRP A 327 -1.34 15.90 0.26
C TRP A 327 -0.25 15.02 -0.33
N PHE A 328 0.79 15.61 -0.89
CA PHE A 328 1.89 14.88 -1.49
C PHE A 328 3.04 14.64 -0.52
N LEU A 329 3.30 15.53 0.44
CA LEU A 329 4.48 15.39 1.33
C LEU A 329 4.13 14.93 2.75
N GLY A 330 2.85 14.89 3.11
CA GLY A 330 2.40 14.45 4.43
C GLY A 330 2.87 15.36 5.57
N GLY A 331 3.08 16.64 5.27
CA GLY A 331 3.60 17.61 6.23
C GLY A 331 2.55 18.10 7.23
N ASP A 332 1.25 17.90 6.97
CA ASP A 332 0.17 18.23 7.89
C ASP A 332 -0.13 17.08 8.87
N ARG A 333 0.76 16.94 9.85
CA ARG A 333 0.77 15.81 10.77
C ARG A 333 -0.37 15.91 11.80
N PRO A 334 -0.87 14.79 12.33
CA PRO A 334 -1.88 14.80 13.37
C PRO A 334 -1.44 15.58 14.62
N ALA A 335 -2.35 16.36 15.17
CA ALA A 335 -2.16 17.04 16.44
C ALA A 335 -1.93 16.02 17.57
N THR A 336 -1.00 16.36 18.46
CA THR A 336 -0.62 15.57 19.63
C THR A 336 0.13 16.47 20.62
N SER A 337 0.12 16.11 21.91
CA SER A 337 0.93 16.77 22.94
C SER A 337 2.41 16.32 22.94
N TYR A 338 2.74 15.29 22.16
CA TYR A 338 4.08 14.72 22.07
C TYR A 338 4.95 15.39 21.00
N THR A 339 6.25 15.12 21.03
CA THR A 339 7.19 15.70 20.06
C THR A 339 7.35 14.78 18.85
N TYR A 340 7.13 15.31 17.66
CA TYR A 340 7.47 14.63 16.42
C TYR A 340 8.97 14.56 16.20
N ARG A 341 9.49 13.35 15.95
CA ARG A 341 10.89 13.13 15.54
C ARG A 341 10.93 12.32 14.26
N SER A 342 11.87 12.65 13.37
CA SER A 342 12.16 11.83 12.19
C SER A 342 12.64 10.47 12.64
N THR A 343 12.06 9.41 12.08
CA THR A 343 12.32 8.05 12.56
C THR A 343 13.23 7.27 11.62
N SER A 344 14.22 6.59 12.20
CA SER A 344 15.01 5.57 11.55
C SER A 344 14.22 4.27 11.45
N GLY A 345 14.63 3.39 10.55
CA GLY A 345 14.00 2.09 10.34
C GLY A 345 13.61 1.86 8.88
N ALA A 346 12.80 0.84 8.66
CA ALA A 346 12.23 0.52 7.37
C ALA A 346 10.72 0.35 7.50
N LEU A 347 9.99 0.55 6.40
CA LEU A 347 8.54 0.35 6.38
C LEU A 347 8.18 -1.08 6.84
N PHE A 348 8.85 -2.08 6.27
CA PHE A 348 8.71 -3.50 6.62
C PHE A 348 10.08 -4.09 6.98
N GLN A 349 10.16 -4.87 8.06
CA GLN A 349 11.38 -5.54 8.52
C GLN A 349 11.15 -7.05 8.68
N ASN A 350 11.81 -7.85 7.86
CA ASN A 350 11.69 -9.32 7.85
C ASN A 350 10.30 -9.85 7.44
N GLY A 351 9.55 -9.04 6.68
CA GLY A 351 8.18 -9.36 6.27
C GLY A 351 7.16 -8.67 7.18
N ILE A 352 5.88 -8.88 6.90
CA ILE A 352 4.79 -8.36 7.73
C ILE A 352 4.32 -9.52 8.60
N ASP A 353 4.31 -9.32 9.91
CA ASP A 353 3.77 -10.26 10.89
C ASP A 353 2.70 -9.54 11.74
N TYR A 354 1.59 -10.23 12.04
CA TYR A 354 0.57 -9.65 12.91
C TYR A 354 1.10 -9.36 14.32
N ARG A 355 2.18 -10.03 14.73
CA ARG A 355 2.90 -9.81 15.98
C ARG A 355 3.68 -8.50 16.01
N ASP A 356 3.84 -7.83 14.88
CA ASP A 356 4.45 -6.50 14.86
C ASP A 356 3.49 -5.48 15.48
N VAL A 357 2.18 -5.74 15.50
CA VAL A 357 1.20 -4.81 16.08
C VAL A 357 1.35 -4.75 17.60
N ALA A 358 1.71 -3.57 18.10
CA ALA A 358 1.65 -3.22 19.51
C ALA A 358 1.01 -1.84 19.67
N GLN A 359 -0.13 -1.80 20.38
CA GLN A 359 -0.85 -0.59 20.72
C GLN A 359 -0.05 0.24 21.71
N GLY A 360 -0.04 1.56 21.49
CA GLY A 360 0.51 2.52 22.42
C GLY A 360 -0.52 2.97 23.45
N THR A 361 -0.48 4.25 23.80
CA THR A 361 -1.36 4.82 24.84
C THR A 361 -2.75 5.20 24.35
N LEU A 362 -3.06 5.01 23.06
CA LEU A 362 -4.29 5.47 22.43
C LEU A 362 -5.43 4.44 22.52
N GLY A 363 -6.67 4.88 22.65
CA GLY A 363 -7.87 4.03 22.67
C GLY A 363 -8.33 3.50 21.30
N ASP A 364 -7.45 3.19 20.36
CA ASP A 364 -7.76 2.85 18.96
C ASP A 364 -7.74 1.33 18.66
N CYS A 365 -7.88 0.50 19.70
CA CYS A 365 -7.75 -0.96 19.61
C CYS A 365 -8.54 -1.61 18.45
N TYR A 366 -9.71 -1.06 18.10
CA TYR A 366 -10.57 -1.51 17.01
C TYR A 366 -9.89 -1.45 15.63
N PHE A 367 -9.06 -0.42 15.41
CA PHE A 367 -8.28 -0.25 14.18
C PHE A 367 -7.10 -1.22 14.17
N LEU A 368 -6.37 -1.31 15.29
CA LEU A 368 -5.20 -2.19 15.41
C LEU A 368 -5.54 -3.68 15.33
N VAL A 369 -6.68 -4.15 15.85
CA VAL A 369 -7.10 -5.53 15.61
C VAL A 369 -7.45 -5.78 14.14
N GLY A 370 -7.96 -4.76 13.43
CA GLY A 370 -8.20 -4.82 11.99
C GLY A 370 -6.90 -5.03 11.21
N LEU A 371 -5.85 -4.27 11.56
CA LEU A 371 -4.51 -4.46 11.01
C LEU A 371 -3.94 -5.84 11.38
N THR A 372 -4.10 -6.26 12.64
CA THR A 372 -3.62 -7.55 13.16
C THR A 372 -4.21 -8.72 12.38
N THR A 373 -5.54 -8.82 12.30
CA THR A 373 -6.18 -9.96 11.63
C THR A 373 -5.87 -9.95 10.13
N THR A 374 -5.76 -8.76 9.53
CA THR A 374 -5.38 -8.61 8.11
C THR A 374 -3.95 -9.07 7.89
N ALA A 375 -2.99 -8.66 8.72
CA ALA A 375 -1.61 -9.15 8.67
C ALA A 375 -1.53 -10.67 8.88
N PHE A 376 -2.36 -11.22 9.78
CA PHE A 376 -2.37 -12.66 10.05
C PHE A 376 -2.84 -13.49 8.85
N ARG A 377 -3.90 -13.06 8.16
CA ARG A 377 -4.49 -13.82 7.03
C ARG A 377 -3.97 -13.41 5.66
N SER A 378 -3.61 -12.15 5.49
CA SER A 378 -3.21 -11.55 4.23
C SER A 378 -2.17 -10.43 4.43
N PRO A 379 -0.91 -10.79 4.77
CA PRO A 379 0.17 -9.81 4.85
C PRO A 379 0.31 -8.97 3.57
N GLU A 380 -0.04 -9.53 2.40
CA GLU A 380 0.00 -8.81 1.13
C GLU A 380 -1.05 -7.68 1.05
N MET A 381 -2.20 -7.78 1.74
CA MET A 381 -3.14 -6.66 1.83
C MET A 381 -2.54 -5.49 2.61
N ILE A 382 -1.83 -5.76 3.72
CA ILE A 382 -1.08 -4.74 4.44
C ILE A 382 0.04 -4.18 3.56
N LYS A 383 0.79 -5.03 2.85
CA LYS A 383 1.83 -4.57 1.94
C LYS A 383 1.28 -3.61 0.88
N ASN A 384 0.16 -3.98 0.26
CA ASN A 384 -0.51 -3.21 -0.80
C ASN A 384 -1.34 -2.03 -0.28
N MET A 385 -1.43 -1.83 1.04
CA MET A 385 -1.96 -0.61 1.64
C MET A 385 -0.95 0.53 1.50
N PHE A 386 0.36 0.25 1.40
CA PHE A 386 1.41 1.25 1.34
C PHE A 386 2.01 1.41 -0.05
N ILE A 387 2.33 2.66 -0.39
CA ILE A 387 3.16 3.06 -1.51
C ILE A 387 4.35 3.83 -0.92
N ASP A 388 5.56 3.31 -1.10
CA ASP A 388 6.78 4.05 -0.81
C ASP A 388 7.03 5.04 -1.95
N ASN A 389 7.03 6.33 -1.64
CA ASN A 389 7.20 7.39 -2.63
C ASN A 389 8.67 7.67 -2.98
N GLY A 390 9.63 7.01 -2.30
CA GLY A 390 11.06 7.17 -2.54
C GLY A 390 11.66 8.50 -2.03
N ASP A 391 10.85 9.33 -1.39
CA ASP A 391 11.21 10.65 -0.89
C ASP A 391 11.00 10.78 0.62
N ASN A 392 11.06 9.64 1.32
CA ASN A 392 10.86 9.54 2.76
C ASN A 392 9.41 9.71 3.24
N THR A 393 8.47 9.73 2.31
CA THR A 393 7.03 9.69 2.57
C THR A 393 6.42 8.38 2.09
N TYR A 394 5.26 8.05 2.66
CA TYR A 394 4.50 6.86 2.31
C TYR A 394 3.06 7.25 2.07
N THR A 395 2.49 6.85 0.93
CA THR A 395 1.06 7.00 0.68
C THR A 395 0.33 5.74 1.15
N VAL A 396 -0.68 5.93 1.99
CA VAL A 396 -1.45 4.86 2.62
C VAL A 396 -2.86 4.86 2.06
N ARG A 397 -3.33 3.69 1.64
CA ARG A 397 -4.65 3.46 1.07
C ARG A 397 -5.61 2.92 2.13
N LEU A 398 -6.73 3.61 2.29
CA LEU A 398 -7.89 3.14 3.07
C LEU A 398 -9.10 3.09 2.14
N TYR A 399 -10.17 2.43 2.57
CA TYR A 399 -11.42 2.32 1.84
C TYR A 399 -12.55 2.97 2.61
N ASN A 400 -13.58 3.41 1.90
CA ASN A 400 -14.90 3.65 2.45
C ASN A 400 -15.92 3.17 1.43
N GLN A 401 -16.82 2.27 1.84
CA GLN A 401 -17.81 1.66 0.94
C GLN A 401 -17.18 1.07 -0.34
N GLY A 402 -15.99 0.46 -0.21
CA GLY A 402 -15.23 -0.12 -1.32
C GLY A 402 -14.46 0.89 -2.20
N VAL A 403 -14.65 2.19 -2.00
CA VAL A 403 -13.90 3.25 -2.71
C VAL A 403 -12.60 3.54 -1.99
N ALA A 404 -11.47 3.47 -2.71
CA ALA A 404 -10.17 3.79 -2.15
C ALA A 404 -9.98 5.30 -1.98
N ASP A 405 -9.45 5.69 -0.82
CA ASP A 405 -8.86 7.00 -0.60
C ASP A 405 -7.40 6.84 -0.14
N TYR A 406 -6.61 7.90 -0.34
CA TYR A 406 -5.18 7.92 -0.10
C TYR A 406 -4.79 9.15 0.71
N VAL A 407 -3.85 8.93 1.62
CA VAL A 407 -3.22 10.00 2.40
C VAL A 407 -1.71 9.75 2.43
N THR A 408 -0.92 10.80 2.29
CA THR A 408 0.53 10.70 2.41
C THR A 408 0.95 11.05 3.82
N VAL A 409 1.82 10.23 4.40
CA VAL A 409 2.44 10.46 5.70
C VAL A 409 3.95 10.58 5.52
N ASP A 410 4.57 11.55 6.20
CA ASP A 410 6.02 11.53 6.38
C ASP A 410 6.44 10.56 7.50
N ARG A 411 7.75 10.34 7.64
CA ARG A 411 8.32 9.45 8.66
C ARG A 411 8.46 10.03 10.07
N TYR A 412 7.92 11.22 10.34
CA TYR A 412 8.00 11.77 11.69
C TYR A 412 6.90 11.14 12.53
N LEU A 413 7.27 10.54 13.67
CA LEU A 413 6.32 9.94 14.61
C LEU A 413 6.40 10.63 15.97
N PRO A 414 5.28 10.67 16.72
CA PRO A 414 5.27 11.22 18.07
C PRO A 414 6.10 10.40 19.03
N THR A 415 6.89 11.09 19.85
CA THR A 415 7.78 10.47 20.83
C THR A 415 7.64 11.13 22.20
N ASN A 416 7.87 10.35 23.25
CA ASN A 416 8.06 10.87 24.59
C ASN A 416 9.42 11.58 24.73
N SER A 417 9.71 12.14 25.91
CA SER A 417 10.98 12.83 26.18
C SER A 417 12.21 11.94 26.04
N ALA A 418 12.07 10.62 26.21
CA ALA A 418 13.12 9.62 26.00
C ALA A 418 13.29 9.22 24.52
N GLY A 419 12.47 9.75 23.62
CA GLY A 419 12.49 9.39 22.20
C GLY A 419 11.82 8.04 21.88
N GLN A 420 11.00 7.52 22.77
CA GLN A 420 10.23 6.31 22.49
C GLN A 420 8.91 6.66 21.80
N PHE A 421 8.47 5.82 20.87
CA PHE A 421 7.13 5.93 20.28
C PHE A 421 6.06 5.83 21.36
N VAL A 422 4.98 6.59 21.19
CA VAL A 422 3.91 6.71 22.20
C VAL A 422 2.62 6.03 21.77
N TYR A 423 2.33 6.07 20.48
CA TYR A 423 1.15 5.46 19.90
C TYR A 423 1.49 4.07 19.33
N ALA A 424 0.76 3.57 18.35
CA ALA A 424 1.02 2.24 17.81
C ALA A 424 2.46 2.12 17.30
N GLN A 425 3.07 0.96 17.55
CA GLN A 425 4.45 0.68 17.20
C GLN A 425 4.61 -0.73 16.65
N GLY A 426 5.61 -0.87 15.80
CA GLY A 426 6.10 -2.16 15.31
C GLY A 426 7.16 -2.75 16.23
N ARG A 427 8.02 -3.59 15.66
CA ARG A 427 9.29 -3.97 16.31
C ARG A 427 10.18 -2.72 16.44
N GLY A 428 10.78 -2.55 17.62
CA GLY A 428 11.61 -1.38 17.94
C GLY A 428 10.77 -0.20 18.44
N THR A 429 11.27 0.47 19.48
CA THR A 429 10.49 1.48 20.22
C THR A 429 11.13 2.87 20.20
N SER A 430 12.38 3.01 19.76
CA SER A 430 13.11 4.28 19.79
C SER A 430 13.19 4.89 18.40
N TYR A 431 12.88 6.18 18.27
CA TYR A 431 12.91 6.91 17.00
C TYR A 431 14.22 6.78 16.21
N SER A 432 15.34 6.58 16.90
CA SER A 432 16.67 6.52 16.29
C SER A 432 17.09 5.12 15.85
N SER A 433 16.36 4.07 16.23
CA SER A 433 16.75 2.69 15.94
C SER A 433 16.55 2.34 14.47
N THR A 434 17.58 1.78 13.84
CA THR A 434 17.48 1.23 12.48
C THR A 434 16.72 -0.10 12.43
N SER A 435 16.44 -0.71 13.58
CA SER A 435 15.63 -1.93 13.69
C SER A 435 14.12 -1.66 13.72
N ASN A 436 13.70 -0.39 13.62
CA ASN A 436 12.28 -0.07 13.68
C ASN A 436 11.53 -0.56 12.44
N GLU A 437 10.41 -1.22 12.69
CA GLU A 437 9.42 -1.55 11.68
C GLU A 437 8.25 -0.57 11.75
N LEU A 438 8.04 0.20 10.68
CA LEU A 438 7.25 1.42 10.76
C LEU A 438 5.79 1.25 10.30
N TRP A 439 5.43 0.14 9.63
CA TRP A 439 4.12 0.01 8.98
C TRP A 439 2.94 0.19 9.93
N VAL A 440 3.01 -0.29 11.17
CA VAL A 440 1.92 -0.16 12.15
C VAL A 440 1.70 1.31 12.51
N ALA A 441 2.78 1.99 12.91
CA ALA A 441 2.76 3.40 13.32
C ALA A 441 2.36 4.33 12.16
N LEU A 442 2.79 4.02 10.94
CA LEU A 442 2.43 4.80 9.75
C LEU A 442 0.99 4.55 9.30
N ALA A 443 0.44 3.35 9.48
CA ALA A 443 -0.98 3.07 9.24
C ALA A 443 -1.86 3.88 10.20
N GLU A 444 -1.55 3.86 11.50
CA GLU A 444 -2.27 4.63 12.52
C GLU A 444 -2.18 6.14 12.26
N LYS A 445 -0.98 6.65 11.96
CA LYS A 445 -0.79 8.06 11.59
C LYS A 445 -1.61 8.44 10.36
N ALA A 446 -1.63 7.61 9.33
CA ALA A 446 -2.43 7.85 8.14
C ALA A 446 -3.93 7.86 8.46
N TYR A 447 -4.39 6.95 9.31
CA TYR A 447 -5.77 6.89 9.74
C TYR A 447 -6.18 8.16 10.52
N ALA A 448 -5.33 8.65 11.42
CA ALA A 448 -5.50 9.93 12.10
C ALA A 448 -5.50 11.14 11.14
N GLN A 449 -4.61 11.18 10.14
CA GLN A 449 -4.60 12.25 9.14
C GLN A 449 -5.86 12.23 8.27
N LEU A 450 -6.31 11.04 7.86
CA LEU A 450 -7.49 10.90 7.01
C LEU A 450 -8.77 11.33 7.74
N ASN A 451 -8.81 11.23 9.07
CA ASN A 451 -9.96 11.62 9.86
C ASN A 451 -10.48 13.03 9.55
N GLU A 452 -9.58 13.98 9.29
CA GLU A 452 -9.95 15.37 8.98
C GLU A 452 -10.85 15.53 7.74
N SER A 453 -10.79 14.56 6.82
CA SER A 453 -11.67 14.53 5.64
C SER A 453 -13.11 14.08 5.99
N LYS A 454 -13.37 13.70 7.25
CA LYS A 454 -14.61 13.08 7.75
C LYS A 454 -14.95 11.75 7.07
N TRP A 455 -13.97 11.16 6.37
CA TRP A 455 -14.16 9.98 5.53
C TRP A 455 -14.27 8.68 6.32
N ILE A 456 -13.68 8.63 7.52
CA ILE A 456 -13.64 7.41 8.34
C ILE A 456 -14.76 7.32 9.39
N GLY A 457 -15.63 8.34 9.47
CA GLY A 457 -16.78 8.34 10.39
C GLY A 457 -16.45 8.61 11.86
N GLN A 458 -15.34 9.28 12.14
CA GLN A 458 -14.94 9.71 13.48
C GLN A 458 -15.19 11.23 13.67
N ASP A 459 -14.52 11.87 14.63
CA ASP A 459 -14.79 13.26 15.02
C ASP A 459 -14.42 14.33 13.98
N GLY A 460 -13.70 13.95 12.91
CA GLY A 460 -13.31 14.85 11.85
C GLY A 460 -12.07 15.70 12.14
N THR A 461 -11.26 15.37 13.15
CA THR A 461 -10.04 16.12 13.50
C THR A 461 -8.77 15.44 12.97
N ASN A 462 -7.80 16.22 12.49
CA ASN A 462 -6.45 15.72 12.23
C ASN A 462 -5.69 15.55 13.56
N SER A 463 -6.02 14.52 14.34
CA SER A 463 -5.40 14.26 15.63
C SER A 463 -5.41 12.77 15.99
N TYR A 464 -4.46 12.34 16.83
CA TYR A 464 -4.50 10.97 17.35
C TYR A 464 -5.73 10.75 18.25
N ASN A 465 -6.10 11.73 19.08
CA ASN A 465 -7.28 11.61 19.93
C ASN A 465 -8.58 11.47 19.11
N GLY A 466 -8.62 12.03 17.90
CA GLY A 466 -9.79 11.97 17.03
C GLY A 466 -10.10 10.59 16.48
N ILE A 467 -9.21 9.60 16.67
CA ILE A 467 -9.45 8.20 16.28
C ILE A 467 -9.65 7.27 17.48
N GLU A 468 -9.72 7.79 18.70
CA GLU A 468 -10.05 7.00 19.89
C GLU A 468 -11.48 6.48 19.83
N ILE A 469 -11.65 5.22 20.25
CA ILE A 469 -12.94 4.51 20.31
C ILE A 469 -13.52 4.27 18.91
N GLY A 470 -13.97 3.05 18.66
CA GLY A 470 -14.56 2.70 17.37
C GLY A 470 -14.92 1.24 17.28
N HIS A 471 -15.41 0.84 16.10
CA HIS A 471 -15.88 -0.52 15.85
C HIS A 471 -14.97 -1.27 14.89
N SER A 472 -14.60 -2.49 15.26
CA SER A 472 -13.69 -3.32 14.47
C SER A 472 -14.27 -3.67 13.08
N ALA A 473 -15.60 -3.75 12.96
CA ALA A 473 -16.28 -3.91 11.68
C ALA A 473 -15.99 -2.77 10.69
N VAL A 474 -16.02 -1.51 11.17
CA VAL A 474 -15.73 -0.34 10.34
C VAL A 474 -14.27 -0.37 9.90
N ALA A 475 -13.34 -0.55 10.84
CA ALA A 475 -11.91 -0.65 10.53
C ALA A 475 -11.60 -1.78 9.53
N LEU A 476 -12.20 -2.96 9.68
CA LEU A 476 -12.01 -4.06 8.73
C LEU A 476 -12.44 -3.68 7.30
N THR A 477 -13.58 -3.02 7.15
CA THR A 477 -14.04 -2.56 5.83
C THR A 477 -13.10 -1.51 5.24
N GLN A 478 -12.57 -0.60 6.07
CA GLN A 478 -11.69 0.47 5.64
C GLN A 478 -10.27 -0.03 5.32
N ILE A 479 -9.80 -1.09 5.98
CA ILE A 479 -8.49 -1.68 5.69
C ILE A 479 -8.55 -2.57 4.45
N THR A 480 -9.65 -3.32 4.25
CA THR A 480 -9.67 -4.47 3.33
C THR A 480 -10.63 -4.35 2.14
N ALA A 481 -11.52 -3.35 2.13
CA ALA A 481 -12.68 -3.25 1.23
C ALA A 481 -13.69 -4.41 1.34
N ARG A 482 -13.51 -5.35 2.27
CA ARG A 482 -14.47 -6.43 2.51
C ARG A 482 -15.58 -5.95 3.42
N ASN A 483 -16.82 -6.38 3.15
CA ASN A 483 -17.89 -6.17 4.12
C ASN A 483 -17.56 -6.92 5.42
N ALA A 484 -18.03 -6.39 6.55
CA ALA A 484 -17.91 -7.01 7.85
C ALA A 484 -19.29 -7.27 8.44
N VAL A 485 -19.45 -8.42 9.07
CA VAL A 485 -20.69 -8.82 9.74
C VAL A 485 -20.47 -8.72 11.24
N TYR A 486 -21.32 -7.93 11.89
CA TYR A 486 -21.40 -7.85 13.34
C TYR A 486 -22.35 -8.94 13.87
N ASN A 487 -21.89 -9.70 14.86
CA ASN A 487 -22.70 -10.61 15.64
C ASN A 487 -22.60 -10.22 17.13
N GLU A 488 -23.74 -10.01 17.76
CA GLU A 488 -23.82 -9.98 19.21
C GLU A 488 -23.60 -11.37 19.79
N LEU A 489 -22.78 -11.45 20.84
CA LEU A 489 -22.54 -12.69 21.58
C LEU A 489 -23.28 -12.70 22.91
N THR A 490 -23.98 -13.80 23.15
CA THR A 490 -24.62 -14.15 24.42
C THR A 490 -24.12 -15.51 24.89
N THR A 491 -24.39 -15.87 26.15
CA THR A 491 -24.06 -17.20 26.70
C THR A 491 -24.75 -18.36 25.97
N ALA A 492 -25.79 -18.10 25.18
CA ALA A 492 -26.46 -19.08 24.34
C ALA A 492 -25.86 -19.21 22.92
N SER A 493 -24.91 -18.35 22.56
CA SER A 493 -24.28 -18.37 21.23
C SER A 493 -23.42 -19.63 21.05
N THR A 494 -23.33 -20.15 19.82
CA THR A 494 -22.53 -21.34 19.49
C THR A 494 -21.28 -20.99 18.69
N ASP A 495 -20.25 -21.84 18.76
CA ASP A 495 -18.97 -21.63 18.08
C ASP A 495 -19.00 -21.86 16.57
N SER A 496 -20.11 -22.38 16.04
CA SER A 496 -20.22 -22.81 14.64
C SER A 496 -19.86 -21.69 13.65
N LYS A 497 -20.35 -20.45 13.90
CA LYS A 497 -20.03 -19.29 13.05
C LYS A 497 -18.55 -18.92 13.12
N ALA A 498 -17.96 -18.90 14.32
CA ALA A 498 -16.54 -18.60 14.50
C ALA A 498 -15.64 -19.62 13.81
N ILE A 499 -15.94 -20.91 13.97
CA ILE A 499 -15.19 -22.01 13.34
C ILE A 499 -15.34 -21.95 11.82
N GLN A 500 -16.56 -21.78 11.31
CA GLN A 500 -16.80 -21.67 9.86
C GLN A 500 -16.04 -20.50 9.25
N ALA A 501 -16.13 -19.32 9.87
CA ALA A 501 -15.42 -18.13 9.41
C ALA A 501 -13.90 -18.35 9.44
N PHE A 502 -13.38 -18.94 10.53
CA PHE A 502 -11.95 -19.20 10.67
C PHE A 502 -11.43 -20.18 9.62
N ASN A 503 -12.17 -21.26 9.37
CA ASN A 503 -11.83 -22.26 8.35
C ASN A 503 -11.96 -21.71 6.93
N SER A 504 -12.83 -20.72 6.71
CA SER A 504 -12.99 -20.04 5.42
C SER A 504 -11.95 -18.94 5.18
N GLY A 505 -10.99 -18.77 6.09
CA GLY A 505 -9.95 -17.74 5.96
C GLY A 505 -10.44 -16.31 6.20
N GLN A 506 -11.61 -16.14 6.82
CA GLN A 506 -12.13 -14.82 7.15
C GLN A 506 -11.32 -14.19 8.28
N LEU A 507 -11.31 -12.86 8.27
CA LEU A 507 -10.74 -12.02 9.33
C LEU A 507 -11.76 -11.98 10.47
N ILE A 508 -11.32 -12.16 11.72
CA ILE A 508 -12.24 -12.30 12.86
C ILE A 508 -11.69 -11.53 14.06
N THR A 509 -12.55 -10.71 14.64
CA THR A 509 -12.29 -9.95 15.86
C THR A 509 -13.38 -10.20 16.90
N PHE A 510 -13.04 -10.00 18.17
CA PHE A 510 -13.95 -10.10 19.29
C PHE A 510 -13.85 -8.85 20.16
N GLY A 511 -14.97 -8.36 20.67
CA GLY A 511 -15.04 -7.26 21.63
C GLY A 511 -15.42 -7.77 23.01
N THR A 512 -14.64 -7.41 24.04
CA THR A 512 -14.94 -7.76 25.43
C THR A 512 -16.09 -6.92 25.99
N LYS A 513 -16.79 -7.50 26.97
CA LYS A 513 -17.77 -6.78 27.80
C LYS A 513 -17.08 -5.66 28.60
N GLY A 514 -17.91 -4.84 29.26
CA GLY A 514 -17.45 -3.74 30.10
C GLY A 514 -16.76 -4.19 31.39
N GLU A 515 -16.29 -3.21 32.15
CA GLU A 515 -15.61 -3.45 33.43
C GLU A 515 -16.50 -4.22 34.42
N GLY A 516 -15.90 -5.16 35.16
CA GLY A 516 -16.61 -6.00 36.14
C GLY A 516 -17.38 -7.18 35.55
N GLN A 517 -17.41 -7.35 34.22
CA GLN A 517 -18.15 -8.41 33.53
C GLN A 517 -17.24 -9.47 32.89
N ILE A 518 -15.93 -9.36 33.10
CA ILE A 518 -14.91 -10.16 32.43
C ILE A 518 -13.88 -10.74 33.40
N ALA A 519 -13.17 -11.76 32.97
CA ALA A 519 -12.03 -12.33 33.65
C ALA A 519 -10.88 -11.31 33.77
N SER A 520 -10.12 -11.39 34.87
CA SER A 520 -9.10 -10.40 35.23
C SER A 520 -7.93 -10.32 34.24
N ASN A 521 -7.65 -11.40 33.51
CA ASN A 521 -6.63 -11.45 32.47
C ASN A 521 -7.10 -10.89 31.11
N LEU A 522 -8.30 -10.30 31.03
CA LEU A 522 -8.83 -9.64 29.84
C LEU A 522 -8.97 -8.13 30.10
N VAL A 523 -8.91 -7.34 29.04
CA VAL A 523 -9.11 -5.89 29.09
C VAL A 523 -10.59 -5.58 28.80
N PRO A 524 -11.28 -4.76 29.60
CA PRO A 524 -12.69 -4.43 29.37
C PRO A 524 -12.88 -3.43 28.23
N GLY A 525 -13.96 -3.57 27.47
CA GLY A 525 -14.28 -2.69 26.33
C GLY A 525 -13.17 -2.68 25.26
N HIS A 526 -12.53 -3.82 25.04
CA HIS A 526 -11.32 -3.95 24.24
C HIS A 526 -11.47 -4.99 23.14
N SER A 527 -10.80 -4.75 22.02
CA SER A 527 -10.86 -5.63 20.86
C SER A 527 -9.71 -6.65 20.86
N TYR A 528 -9.99 -7.88 20.45
CA TYR A 528 -9.02 -8.96 20.27
C TYR A 528 -9.14 -9.58 18.87
N ALA A 529 -8.03 -10.06 18.29
CA ALA A 529 -8.02 -10.76 17.01
C ALA A 529 -7.96 -12.27 17.20
N LEU A 530 -8.74 -13.05 16.44
CA LEU A 530 -8.61 -14.52 16.44
C LEU A 530 -7.46 -14.97 15.53
N VAL A 531 -6.45 -15.60 16.11
CA VAL A 531 -5.20 -15.96 15.42
C VAL A 531 -4.89 -17.46 15.42
N ASP A 532 -5.66 -18.27 16.14
CA ASP A 532 -5.56 -19.73 16.06
C ASP A 532 -6.84 -20.42 16.57
N TYR A 533 -7.10 -21.63 16.07
CA TYR A 533 -8.15 -22.52 16.56
C TYR A 533 -7.65 -23.96 16.60
N ASN A 534 -7.65 -24.55 17.79
CA ASN A 534 -7.29 -25.95 17.98
C ASN A 534 -8.57 -26.80 18.05
N SER A 535 -8.81 -27.61 17.02
CA SER A 535 -10.02 -28.45 16.92
C SER A 535 -10.03 -29.61 17.91
N SER A 536 -8.87 -30.12 18.32
CA SER A 536 -8.76 -31.23 19.28
C SER A 536 -9.19 -30.82 20.69
N THR A 537 -8.82 -29.61 21.11
CA THR A 537 -9.17 -29.06 22.43
C THR A 537 -10.37 -28.12 22.38
N ARG A 538 -10.87 -27.79 21.19
CA ARG A 538 -11.91 -26.77 20.93
C ARG A 538 -11.60 -25.42 21.60
N THR A 539 -10.34 -25.00 21.53
CA THR A 539 -9.86 -23.73 22.10
C THR A 539 -9.45 -22.74 21.01
N PHE A 540 -9.77 -21.48 21.24
CA PHE A 540 -9.46 -20.34 20.39
C PHE A 540 -8.30 -19.56 20.99
N THR A 541 -7.30 -19.18 20.19
CA THR A 541 -6.24 -18.27 20.64
C THR A 541 -6.55 -16.87 20.12
N LEU A 542 -6.79 -15.94 21.04
CA LEU A 542 -7.00 -14.54 20.73
C LEU A 542 -5.72 -13.74 21.02
N PHE A 543 -5.38 -12.81 20.14
CA PHE A 543 -4.30 -11.86 20.28
C PHE A 543 -4.82 -10.53 20.80
N ASN A 544 -4.18 -10.01 21.85
CA ASN A 544 -4.39 -8.68 22.38
C ASN A 544 -3.55 -7.68 21.56
N PRO A 545 -4.14 -6.65 20.92
CA PRO A 545 -3.40 -5.68 20.13
C PRO A 545 -2.40 -4.84 20.96
N TRP A 546 -2.38 -4.95 22.29
CA TRP A 546 -1.29 -4.42 23.13
C TRP A 546 0.09 -5.02 22.82
N GLY A 547 0.14 -6.11 22.06
CA GLY A 547 1.37 -6.70 21.54
C GLY A 547 1.69 -8.05 22.17
N VAL A 548 2.77 -8.68 21.68
CA VAL A 548 3.18 -10.03 22.10
C VAL A 548 3.44 -10.16 23.60
N ASP A 549 3.93 -9.10 24.21
CA ASP A 549 4.25 -9.04 25.64
C ASP A 549 3.03 -8.69 26.52
N GLY A 550 1.89 -8.36 25.90
CA GLY A 550 0.71 -7.89 26.59
C GLY A 550 0.92 -6.53 27.25
N GLY A 551 0.19 -6.28 28.34
CA GLY A 551 0.27 -5.03 29.07
C GLY A 551 -0.47 -5.09 30.39
N TYR A 552 -0.64 -3.94 31.03
CA TYR A 552 -1.32 -3.84 32.32
C TYR A 552 -2.57 -2.98 32.17
N TYR A 553 -3.73 -3.55 32.48
CA TYR A 553 -4.94 -2.79 32.74
C TYR A 553 -5.00 -2.48 34.22
N LYS A 554 -4.80 -1.22 34.59
CA LYS A 554 -4.59 -0.80 35.99
C LYS A 554 -3.40 -1.59 36.57
N SER A 555 -3.62 -2.38 37.62
CA SER A 555 -2.59 -3.24 38.25
C SER A 555 -2.64 -4.70 37.79
N THR A 556 -3.52 -5.05 36.84
CA THR A 556 -3.71 -6.44 36.42
C THR A 556 -3.08 -6.67 35.06
N TYR A 557 -2.26 -7.72 34.97
CA TYR A 557 -1.61 -8.10 33.73
C TYR A 557 -2.60 -8.75 32.76
N ALA A 558 -2.66 -8.23 31.53
CA ALA A 558 -3.40 -8.80 30.41
C ALA A 558 -2.39 -9.31 29.37
N PRO A 559 -2.31 -10.62 29.12
CA PRO A 559 -1.32 -11.20 28.23
C PRO A 559 -1.58 -10.84 26.76
N GLY A 560 -0.52 -10.90 25.94
CA GLY A 560 -0.59 -10.74 24.49
C GLY A 560 -1.41 -11.83 23.79
N PHE A 561 -1.50 -13.01 24.41
CA PHE A 561 -2.24 -14.15 23.90
C PHE A 561 -3.11 -14.76 25.01
N VAL A 562 -4.38 -15.02 24.70
CA VAL A 562 -5.30 -15.77 25.57
C VAL A 562 -5.84 -16.98 24.82
N LYS A 563 -5.88 -18.13 25.50
CA LYS A 563 -6.50 -19.35 24.99
C LYS A 563 -7.79 -19.59 25.74
N LEU A 564 -8.90 -19.62 25.01
CA LEU A 564 -10.24 -19.67 25.59
C LEU A 564 -11.07 -20.77 24.92
N THR A 565 -11.87 -21.46 25.71
CA THR A 565 -13.02 -22.23 25.25
C THR A 565 -14.13 -21.29 24.77
N TRP A 566 -15.09 -21.81 24.00
CA TRP A 566 -16.22 -20.99 23.55
C TRP A 566 -17.12 -20.49 24.71
N SER A 567 -17.26 -21.30 25.78
CA SER A 567 -17.97 -20.88 26.99
C SER A 567 -17.29 -19.68 27.66
N GLU A 568 -15.96 -19.66 27.69
CA GLU A 568 -15.22 -18.51 28.21
C GLU A 568 -15.35 -17.30 27.28
N ILE A 569 -15.36 -17.48 25.95
CA ILE A 569 -15.63 -16.39 25.02
C ILE A 569 -17.00 -15.77 25.28
N THR A 570 -18.07 -16.56 25.29
CA THR A 570 -19.44 -16.03 25.49
C THR A 570 -19.70 -15.48 26.90
N ALA A 571 -18.92 -15.92 27.90
CA ALA A 571 -18.92 -15.34 29.23
C ALA A 571 -18.29 -13.94 29.28
N ASN A 572 -17.24 -13.67 28.48
CA ASN A 572 -16.43 -12.46 28.59
C ASN A 572 -16.58 -11.46 27.42
N PHE A 573 -17.08 -11.91 26.28
CA PHE A 573 -17.19 -11.13 25.05
C PHE A 573 -18.66 -10.95 24.67
N ASN A 574 -19.00 -9.79 24.12
CA ASN A 574 -20.35 -9.44 23.64
C ASN A 574 -20.39 -9.14 22.14
N GLU A 575 -19.23 -9.05 21.49
CA GLU A 575 -19.12 -8.79 20.05
C GLU A 575 -18.23 -9.85 19.39
N GLN A 576 -18.70 -10.36 18.25
CA GLN A 576 -17.89 -11.06 17.26
C GLN A 576 -18.09 -10.37 15.92
N VAL A 577 -16.99 -10.02 15.25
CA VAL A 577 -17.03 -9.51 13.88
C VAL A 577 -16.21 -10.39 12.97
N TYR A 578 -16.69 -10.60 11.74
CA TYR A 578 -15.90 -11.27 10.70
C TYR A 578 -16.18 -10.70 9.32
N THR A 579 -15.17 -10.71 8.45
CA THR A 579 -15.35 -10.25 7.06
C THR A 579 -16.12 -11.26 6.23
N THR A 580 -16.91 -10.80 5.28
CA THR A 580 -17.46 -11.65 4.21
C THR A 580 -16.36 -12.04 3.23
N ALA A 581 -16.61 -13.12 2.47
CA ALA A 581 -15.70 -13.60 1.43
C ALA A 581 -15.45 -12.56 0.34
#